data_AF-A0A0N0BEW2-F1
#
_entry.id   AF-A0A0N0BEW2-F1
#
_cell.length_a   1.000
_cell.length_b   1.000
_cell.length_c   1.000
_cell.angle_alpha   90.00
_cell.angle_beta   90.00
_cell.angle_gamma   90.00
#
_symmetry.space_group_name_H-M   'P 1'
#
loop_
_entity.id
_entity.type
_entity.pdbx_description
1 polymer ?
#
loop_
_entity_poly.entity_id
_entity_poly.type
_entity_poly.pdbx_seq_one_letter_code
_entity_poly.pdbx_strand_id
1 'polypeptide(L)' 'MSPKMQGLSWQSFKKNSMVPPLFIIIGLGALGATSYVLRLALRSPDVTWNSRANPEPWNEYKNKEYKVCWYL' A
#
# COMPACT_ATOMS: atom_id res chain seq x y z
N MET A 1 -37.68 2.90 17.09
CA MET A 1 -36.54 2.19 17.70
C MET A 1 -35.55 1.87 16.57
N SER A 2 -34.50 2.69 16.37
CA SER A 2 -33.51 2.43 15.31
C SER A 2 -32.48 1.40 15.82
N PRO A 3 -32.22 0.29 15.13
CA PRO A 3 -31.28 -0.73 15.58
C PRO A 3 -29.86 -0.12 15.64
N LYS A 4 -29.32 -0.03 16.85
CA LYS A 4 -27.95 0.44 17.08
C LYS A 4 -26.98 -0.64 16.57
N MET A 5 -26.40 -0.43 15.39
CA MET A 5 -25.43 -1.35 14.79
C MET A 5 -24.19 -1.48 15.71
N GLN A 6 -24.01 -2.67 16.29
CA GLN A 6 -22.88 -3.00 17.17
C GLN A 6 -21.73 -3.52 16.32
N GLY A 7 -20.65 -2.76 16.19
CA GLY A 7 -19.49 -3.19 15.38
C GLY A 7 -18.53 -2.08 14.98
N LEU A 8 -19.04 -0.86 14.73
CA LEU A 8 -18.21 0.28 14.29
C LEU A 8 -18.10 1.42 15.31
N SER A 9 -18.78 1.32 16.45
CA SER A 9 -18.68 2.34 17.51
C SER A 9 -17.52 2.05 18.46
N TRP A 10 -16.86 3.12 18.94
CA TRP A 10 -15.81 3.04 19.99
C TRP A 10 -16.26 2.29 21.24
N GLN A 11 -17.56 2.31 21.53
CA GLN A 11 -18.17 1.58 22.64
C GLN A 11 -18.21 0.05 22.38
N SER A 12 -18.32 -0.37 21.11
CA SER A 12 -18.33 -1.80 20.72
C SER A 12 -16.93 -2.43 20.83
N PHE A 13 -15.88 -1.65 20.54
CA PHE A 13 -14.47 -2.09 20.67
C PHE A 13 -14.09 -2.42 22.13
N LYS A 14 -14.61 -1.66 23.10
CA LYS A 14 -14.37 -1.92 24.53
C LYS A 14 -15.22 -3.06 25.08
N LYS A 15 -16.40 -3.30 24.49
CA LYS A 15 -17.36 -4.29 24.99
C LYS A 15 -17.09 -5.71 24.44
N ASN A 16 -16.53 -5.80 23.22
CA ASN A 16 -16.23 -7.05 22.55
C ASN A 16 -14.72 -7.18 22.31
N SER A 17 -14.03 -7.95 23.17
CA SER A 17 -12.57 -8.13 23.11
C SER A 17 -12.05 -8.86 21.86
N MET A 18 -12.94 -9.43 21.04
CA MET A 18 -12.59 -10.19 19.84
C MET A 18 -12.52 -9.34 18.56
N VAL A 19 -13.07 -8.13 18.57
CA VAL A 19 -13.07 -7.21 17.43
C VAL A 19 -11.68 -6.58 17.16
N PRO A 20 -10.92 -6.12 18.16
CA PRO A 20 -9.59 -5.52 17.95
C PRO A 20 -8.58 -6.40 17.18
N PRO A 21 -8.35 -7.69 17.50
CA PRO A 21 -7.35 -8.49 16.80
C PRO A 21 -7.67 -8.70 15.31
N LEU A 22 -8.95 -8.79 14.95
CA LEU A 22 -9.36 -8.90 13.55
C LEU A 22 -8.95 -7.66 12.74
N PHE A 23 -9.22 -6.47 13.27
CA PHE A 23 -8.85 -5.21 12.62
C PHE A 23 -7.33 -5.02 12.51
N ILE A 24 -6.56 -5.53 13.47
CA ILE A 24 -5.10 -5.44 13.43
C ILE A 24 -4.53 -6.27 12.28
N ILE A 25 -5.01 -7.50 12.07
CA ILE A 25 -4.54 -8.36 10.97
C ILE A 25 -4.90 -7.75 9.61
N ILE A 26 -6.12 -7.26 9.47
CA ILE A 26 -6.59 -6.59 8.24
C ILE A 26 -5.78 -5.31 7.99
N GLY A 27 -5.55 -4.52 9.04
CA GLY A 27 -4.74 -3.31 8.98
C GLY A 27 -3.29 -3.61 8.57
N LEU A 28 -2.67 -4.63 9.16
CA LEU A 28 -1.32 -5.08 8.79
C LEU A 28 -1.26 -5.55 7.33
N GLY A 29 -2.26 -6.31 6.86
CA GLY A 29 -2.34 -6.74 5.47
C GLY A 29 -2.48 -5.55 4.50
N ALA A 30 -3.36 -4.60 4.82
CA ALA A 30 -3.58 -3.41 4.01
C ALA A 30 -2.32 -2.51 3.97
N LEU A 31 -1.66 -2.31 5.11
CA LEU A 31 -0.41 -1.56 5.20
C LEU A 31 0.72 -2.25 4.43
N GLY A 32 0.87 -3.56 4.56
CA GLY A 32 1.85 -4.36 3.82
C GLY A 32 1.65 -4.23 2.31
N ALA A 33 0.43 -4.46 1.83
CA ALA A 33 0.08 -4.34 0.42
C ALA A 33 0.34 -2.92 -0.11
N THR A 34 -0.11 -1.90 0.63
CA THR A 34 0.10 -0.49 0.24
C THR A 34 1.58 -0.14 0.20
N SER A 35 2.37 -0.60 1.18
CA SER A 35 3.81 -0.34 1.23
C SER A 35 4.55 -0.96 0.05
N TYR A 36 4.15 -2.17 -0.38
CA TYR A 36 4.75 -2.85 -1.52
C TYR A 36 4.40 -2.15 -2.83
N VAL A 37 3.13 -1.78 -3.01
CA VAL A 37 2.68 -1.01 -4.18
C VAL A 37 3.36 0.36 -4.22
N LEU A 38 3.52 1.03 -3.08
CA LEU A 38 4.22 2.31 -3.01
C LEU A 38 5.70 2.18 -3.35
N ARG A 39 6.37 1.13 -2.85
CA ARG A 39 7.75 0.81 -3.23
C ARG A 39 7.86 0.58 -4.74
N LEU A 40 6.94 -0.18 -5.31
CA LEU A 40 6.90 -0.46 -6.75
C LEU A 40 6.68 0.84 -7.53
N ALA A 41 5.70 1.65 -7.13
CA ALA A 41 5.34 2.85 -7.87
C ALA A 41 6.45 3.92 -7.86
N LEU A 42 7.27 4.01 -6.82
CA LEU A 42 8.36 4.99 -6.72
C LEU A 42 9.69 4.52 -7.34
N ARG A 43 9.93 3.20 -7.41
CA ARG A 43 11.23 2.65 -7.85
C ARG A 43 11.17 1.86 -9.16
N SER A 44 9.99 1.60 -9.71
CA SER A 44 9.89 0.86 -10.97
C SER A 44 10.17 1.78 -12.16
N PRO A 45 11.01 1.34 -13.11
CA PRO A 45 11.29 2.11 -14.32
C PRO A 45 10.07 2.22 -15.25
N ASP A 46 9.10 1.30 -15.12
CA ASP A 46 7.87 1.29 -15.92
C ASP A 46 6.81 2.30 -15.44
N VAL A 47 6.97 2.88 -14.25
CA VAL A 47 6.01 3.84 -13.67
C VAL A 47 6.61 5.24 -13.72
N THR A 48 6.24 6.01 -14.74
CA THR A 48 6.68 7.40 -14.89
C THR A 48 5.61 8.36 -14.34
N TRP A 49 5.92 9.03 -13.24
CA TRP A 49 5.04 10.05 -12.64
C TRP A 49 5.10 11.42 -13.34
N ASN A 50 6.10 11.62 -14.21
CA ASN A 50 6.34 12.87 -14.89
C ASN A 50 6.40 12.71 -16.42
N SER A 51 5.30 12.26 -17.02
CA SER A 51 5.22 12.06 -18.47
C SER A 51 5.19 13.36 -19.28
N ARG A 52 5.09 14.54 -18.63
CA ARG A 52 4.97 15.85 -19.30
C ARG A 52 6.26 16.66 -19.37
N ALA A 53 7.15 16.57 -18.37
CA ALA A 53 8.41 17.33 -18.39
C ALA A 53 9.59 16.56 -19.00
N ASN A 54 9.46 15.23 -19.16
CA ASN A 54 10.51 14.40 -19.77
C ASN A 54 9.87 13.44 -20.80
N PRO A 55 9.74 13.85 -22.08
CA PRO A 55 9.05 13.07 -23.12
C PRO A 55 9.78 11.77 -23.50
N GLU A 56 11.04 11.60 -23.08
CA GLU A 56 11.88 10.44 -23.38
C GLU A 56 12.37 9.73 -22.08
N PRO A 57 11.48 9.07 -21.32
CA PRO A 57 11.79 8.48 -20.02
C PRO A 57 12.89 7.40 -20.06
N TRP A 58 13.15 6.80 -21.22
CA TRP A 58 14.21 5.80 -21.41
C TRP A 58 15.63 6.38 -21.36
N ASN A 59 15.81 7.70 -21.56
CA ASN A 59 17.14 8.31 -21.59
C ASN A 59 17.79 8.39 -20.19
N GLU A 60 16.99 8.42 -19.11
CA GLU A 60 17.47 8.35 -17.71
C GLU A 60 18.02 6.97 -17.31
N TYR A 61 17.61 5.92 -18.03
CA TYR A 61 18.02 4.54 -17.79
C TYR A 61 19.08 4.04 -18.78
N LYS A 62 19.49 4.85 -19.76
CA LYS A 62 20.47 4.48 -20.80
C LYS A 62 21.85 4.09 -20.26
N ASN A 63 22.23 4.62 -19.10
CA ASN A 63 23.51 4.31 -18.42
C ASN A 63 23.32 3.51 -17.12
N LYS A 64 22.11 3.06 -16.79
CA LYS A 64 21.85 2.27 -15.57
C LYS A 64 21.73 0.80 -15.97
N GLU A 65 22.70 -0.02 -15.55
CA GLU A 65 22.54 -1.48 -15.65
C GLU A 65 21.34 -1.92 -14.81
N TYR A 66 20.37 -2.55 -15.46
CA TYR A 66 19.22 -3.15 -14.80
C TYR A 66 19.68 -4.42 -14.08
N LYS A 67 19.87 -4.34 -12.76
CA LYS A 67 19.89 -5.53 -11.90
C LYS A 67 18.45 -6.00 -11.67
N VAL A 68 17.83 -6.47 -12.75
CA VAL A 68 16.55 -7.17 -12.68
C VAL A 68 16.85 -8.62 -12.33
N CYS A 69 16.24 -9.11 -11.25
CA CYS A 69 16.42 -10.45 -10.70
C CYS A 69 17.75 -10.65 -9.95
N TRP A 70 17.73 -10.34 -8.65
CA TRP A 70 18.35 -11.10 -7.56
C TRP A 70 18.45 -10.15 -6.37
N TYR A 71 17.48 -10.21 -5.47
CA TYR A 71 17.66 -10.11 -4.02
C TYR A 71 16.29 -10.36 -3.40
N LEU A 72 16.17 -11.52 -2.76
CA LEU A 72 15.42 -11.61 -1.51
C LEU A 72 15.82 -10.43 -0.60
#